data_AF-A0A537GRK5-F1
#
_entry.id   AF-A0A537GRK5-F1
#
_cell.length_a   1.000
_cell.length_b   1.000
_cell.length_c   1.000
_cell.angle_alpha   90.00
_cell.angle_beta   90.00
_cell.angle_gamma   90.00
#
_symmetry.space_group_name_H-M   'P 1'
#
loop_
_entity.id
_entity.type
_entity.pdbx_description
1 polymer ?
#
loop_
_entity_poly.entity_id
_entity_poly.type
_entity_poly.pdbx_seq_one_letter_code
_entity_poly.pdbx_strand_id
1 'polypeptide(L)'
;MERGLSGHFIPLVLDVVPMRAYWIMTRQWDCDPAQSEKALRHFLDAYPIVEYCPVSMRVLHQAFDLARELHHDPFDTTYIAGALEYQASGIMTTDTDFKRLCHLKHLDYVNPVPTRVLERFAGWKTGRYKSM
;
A
#
# COMPACT_ATOMS: atom_id res chain seq x y z
N MET A 1 13.90 -6.88 14.54
CA MET A 1 14.05 -6.98 13.07
C MET A 1 12.69 -7.36 12.52
N GLU A 2 12.14 -6.58 11.60
CA GLU A 2 10.76 -6.75 11.12
C GLU A 2 10.61 -8.05 10.32
N ARG A 3 9.57 -8.85 10.61
CA ARG A 3 9.38 -10.18 10.02
C ARG A 3 9.30 -10.13 8.48
N GLY A 4 8.72 -9.06 7.91
CA GLY A 4 8.62 -8.84 6.47
C GLY A 4 9.96 -8.70 5.74
N LEU A 5 11.01 -8.22 6.42
CA LEU A 5 12.36 -8.08 5.85
C LEU A 5 13.28 -9.27 6.19
N SER A 6 12.79 -10.22 7.00
CA SER A 6 13.52 -11.44 7.40
C SER A 6 13.28 -12.65 6.48
N GLY A 7 12.56 -12.46 5.36
CA GLY A 7 12.20 -13.53 4.43
C GLY A 7 11.04 -14.42 4.88
N HIS A 8 10.34 -14.07 5.96
CA HIS A 8 9.10 -14.76 6.36
C HIS A 8 7.92 -14.47 5.42
N PHE A 9 7.99 -13.37 4.67
CA PHE A 9 7.00 -12.96 3.69
C PHE A 9 7.74 -12.49 2.44
N ILE A 10 7.14 -12.70 1.28
CA ILE A 10 7.61 -12.14 0.01
C ILE A 10 6.83 -10.83 -0.20
N PRO A 11 7.48 -9.66 -0.15
CA PRO A 11 6.79 -8.40 -0.38
C PRO A 11 6.37 -8.30 -1.84
N LEU A 12 5.07 -8.08 -2.06
CA LEU A 12 4.51 -7.79 -3.38
C LEU A 12 4.29 -6.28 -3.50
N VAL A 13 4.79 -5.68 -4.57
CA VAL A 13 4.65 -4.25 -4.84
C VAL A 13 4.08 -4.07 -6.23
N LEU A 14 3.00 -3.30 -6.37
CA LEU A 14 2.50 -2.96 -7.70
C LEU A 14 3.55 -2.13 -8.45
N ASP A 15 3.84 -2.46 -9.70
CA ASP A 15 4.92 -1.87 -10.50
C ASP A 15 4.80 -0.36 -10.72
N VAL A 16 3.59 0.19 -10.58
CA VAL A 16 3.31 1.63 -10.62
C VAL A 16 3.80 2.38 -9.36
N VAL A 17 4.01 1.69 -8.23
CA VAL A 17 4.30 2.30 -6.93
C VAL A 17 5.58 3.14 -6.93
N PRO A 18 6.73 2.69 -7.48
CA PRO A 18 7.94 3.51 -7.56
C PRO A 18 7.70 4.83 -8.31
N MET A 19 6.92 4.81 -9.40
CA MET A 19 6.60 6.02 -10.15
C MET A 19 5.67 6.96 -9.37
N ARG A 20 4.70 6.41 -8.63
CA ARG A 20 3.85 7.19 -7.74
C ARG A 20 4.66 7.81 -6.60
N ALA A 21 5.59 7.06 -6.02
CA ALA A 21 6.49 7.57 -4.99
C ALA A 21 7.33 8.73 -5.51
N TYR A 22 7.91 8.60 -6.71
CA TYR A 22 8.66 9.69 -7.35
C TYR A 22 7.80 10.95 -7.50
N TRP A 23 6.56 10.80 -7.98
CA TRP A 23 5.64 11.92 -8.15
C TRP A 23 5.30 12.57 -6.81
N ILE A 24 5.01 11.80 -5.75
CA ILE A 24 4.73 12.34 -4.41
C ILE A 24 5.95 13.10 -3.88
N MET A 25 7.14 12.50 -3.94
CA MET A 25 8.38 13.11 -3.45
C MET A 25 8.62 14.46 -4.13
N THR A 26 8.49 14.53 -5.45
CA THR A 26 8.84 15.74 -6.22
C THR A 26 7.70 16.76 -6.31
N ARG A 27 6.43 16.35 -6.25
CA ARG A 27 5.28 17.24 -6.48
C ARG A 27 4.52 17.59 -5.21
N GLN A 28 4.53 16.73 -4.21
CA GLN A 28 3.83 16.97 -2.94
C GLN A 28 4.79 17.33 -1.81
N TRP A 29 5.99 16.76 -1.79
CA TRP A 29 6.98 16.98 -0.73
C TRP A 29 8.13 17.89 -1.14
N ASP A 30 8.13 18.39 -2.39
CA ASP A 30 9.14 19.31 -2.93
C ASP A 30 10.60 18.81 -2.75
N CYS A 31 10.78 17.49 -2.81
CA CYS A 31 12.10 16.86 -2.76
C CYS A 31 12.83 17.06 -4.09
N ASP A 32 14.17 17.14 -4.02
CA ASP A 32 15.01 17.23 -5.21
C ASP A 32 14.77 16.05 -6.17
N PRO A 33 14.48 16.30 -7.46
CA PRO A 33 14.20 15.24 -8.42
C PRO A 33 15.35 14.23 -8.58
N ALA A 34 16.61 14.69 -8.62
CA ALA A 34 17.75 13.81 -8.83
C ALA A 34 18.00 12.90 -7.61
N GLN A 35 17.86 13.43 -6.39
CA GLN A 35 17.91 12.61 -5.17
C GLN A 35 16.73 11.64 -5.08
N SER A 36 15.53 12.06 -5.50
CA SER A 36 14.34 11.22 -5.51
C SER A 36 14.49 10.03 -6.47
N GLU A 37 14.97 10.28 -7.69
CA GLU A 37 15.29 9.21 -8.66
C GLU A 37 16.35 8.25 -8.10
N LYS A 38 17.44 8.80 -7.55
CA LYS A 38 18.53 8.00 -6.97
C LYS A 38 18.05 7.10 -5.84
N ALA A 39 17.21 7.62 -4.95
CA ALA A 39 16.65 6.85 -3.83
C ALA A 39 15.79 5.69 -4.33
N LEU A 40 14.95 5.92 -5.35
CA LEU A 40 14.10 4.89 -5.92
C LEU A 40 14.89 3.83 -6.68
N ARG A 41 15.87 4.22 -7.51
CA ARG A 41 16.76 3.25 -8.18
C ARG A 41 17.49 2.38 -7.18
N HIS A 42 18.04 3.00 -6.13
CA HIS A 42 18.68 2.24 -5.06
C HIS A 42 17.71 1.25 -4.40
N PHE A 43 16.46 1.64 -4.14
CA PHE A 43 15.44 0.73 -3.61
C PHE A 43 15.15 -0.45 -4.55
N LEU A 44 15.00 -0.19 -5.85
CA LEU A 44 14.79 -1.24 -6.86
C LEU A 44 15.95 -2.26 -6.87
N ASP A 45 17.19 -1.79 -6.71
CA ASP A 45 18.38 -2.63 -6.78
C ASP A 45 18.70 -3.36 -5.46
N ALA A 46 18.42 -2.72 -4.32
CA ALA A 46 18.88 -3.18 -3.00
C ALA A 46 18.01 -4.31 -2.40
N TYR A 47 16.78 -4.48 -2.86
CA TYR A 47 15.81 -5.42 -2.28
C TYR A 47 15.33 -6.47 -3.29
N PRO A 48 16.18 -7.44 -3.66
CA PRO A 48 15.85 -8.45 -4.68
C PRO A 48 14.73 -9.42 -4.27
N ILE A 49 14.32 -9.41 -3.00
CA ILE A 49 13.21 -10.22 -2.49
C ILE A 49 11.83 -9.60 -2.79
N VAL A 50 11.78 -8.34 -3.23
CA VAL A 50 10.53 -7.65 -3.56
C VAL A 50 10.11 -8.06 -4.96
N GLU A 51 8.89 -8.57 -5.09
CA GLU A 51 8.31 -8.90 -6.39
C GLU A 51 7.47 -7.72 -6.89
N TYR A 52 7.80 -7.24 -8.09
CA TYR A 52 7.06 -6.17 -8.75
C TYR A 52 5.94 -6.77 -9.61
N CYS A 53 4.71 -6.57 -9.15
CA CYS A 53 3.50 -7.11 -9.74
C CYS A 53 2.88 -6.11 -10.73
N PRO A 54 2.67 -6.48 -12.01
CA PRO A 54 2.07 -5.58 -12.98
C PRO A 54 0.65 -5.13 -12.65
N VAL A 55 0.34 -3.86 -12.85
CA VAL A 55 -1.07 -3.41 -12.87
C VAL A 55 -1.71 -3.79 -14.22
N SER A 56 -2.20 -5.03 -14.31
CA SER A 56 -2.81 -5.56 -15.53
C SER A 56 -4.19 -4.94 -15.82
N MET A 57 -4.70 -5.09 -17.05
CA MET A 57 -6.08 -4.69 -17.40
C MET A 57 -7.13 -5.36 -16.50
N ARG A 58 -6.88 -6.60 -16.07
CA ARG A 58 -7.75 -7.33 -15.15
C ARG A 58 -7.78 -6.65 -13.78
N VAL A 59 -6.62 -6.28 -13.25
CA VAL A 59 -6.50 -5.53 -11.99
C VAL A 59 -7.24 -4.20 -12.09
N LEU A 60 -7.11 -3.47 -13.20
CA LEU A 60 -7.79 -2.18 -13.40
C LEU A 60 -9.31 -2.32 -13.42
N HIS A 61 -9.86 -3.26 -14.19
CA HIS A 61 -11.31 -3.50 -14.22
C HIS A 61 -11.83 -3.88 -12.84
N GLN A 62 -11.16 -4.80 -12.17
CA GLN A 62 -11.53 -5.24 -10.83
C GLN A 62 -11.43 -4.09 -9.81
N ALA A 63 -10.44 -3.20 -9.91
CA ALA A 63 -10.31 -2.05 -9.03
C ALA A 63 -11.51 -1.09 -9.15
N PHE A 64 -11.98 -0.80 -10.37
CA PHE A 64 -13.16 0.04 -10.57
C PHE A 64 -14.44 -0.61 -10.05
N ASP A 65 -14.59 -1.93 -10.23
CA ASP A 65 -15.72 -2.66 -9.66
C ASP A 65 -15.70 -2.63 -8.12
N LEU A 66 -14.53 -2.85 -7.52
CA LEU A 66 -14.33 -2.77 -6.09
C LEU A 66 -14.56 -1.34 -5.55
N ALA A 67 -14.15 -0.30 -6.28
CA ALA A 67 -14.36 1.10 -5.88
C ALA A 67 -15.85 1.40 -5.71
N ARG A 68 -16.67 0.93 -6.67
CA ARG A 68 -18.12 1.03 -6.63
C ARG A 68 -18.73 0.19 -5.51
N GLU A 69 -18.29 -1.05 -5.34
CA GLU A 69 -18.79 -1.98 -4.31
C GLU A 69 -18.48 -1.48 -2.89
N LEU A 70 -17.25 -1.02 -2.66
CA LEU A 70 -16.74 -0.65 -1.34
C LEU A 70 -16.97 0.81 -1.00
N HIS A 71 -17.49 1.60 -1.94
CA HIS A 71 -17.63 3.05 -1.87
C HIS A 71 -16.31 3.73 -1.48
N HIS A 72 -15.25 3.36 -2.18
CA HIS A 72 -13.90 3.83 -1.90
C HIS A 72 -13.15 4.23 -3.17
N ASP A 73 -12.05 4.95 -3.00
CA ASP A 73 -11.27 5.49 -4.11
C ASP A 73 -10.65 4.38 -4.99
N PRO A 74 -10.66 4.51 -6.33
CA PRO A 74 -10.02 3.57 -7.24
C PRO A 74 -8.51 3.33 -6.99
N PHE A 75 -7.76 4.31 -6.47
CA PHE A 75 -6.36 4.06 -6.16
C PHE A 75 -6.22 3.07 -4.98
N ASP A 76 -7.01 3.22 -3.93
CA ASP A 76 -7.02 2.31 -2.80
C ASP A 76 -7.54 0.92 -3.19
N THR A 77 -8.60 0.85 -4.00
CA THR A 77 -9.12 -0.44 -4.47
C THR A 77 -8.22 -1.11 -5.51
N THR A 78 -7.29 -0.40 -6.14
CA THR A 78 -6.24 -1.02 -6.97
C THR A 78 -5.33 -1.92 -6.14
N TYR A 79 -5.01 -1.55 -4.89
CA TYR A 79 -4.23 -2.42 -4.00
C TYR A 79 -5.01 -3.66 -3.57
N ILE A 80 -6.32 -3.52 -3.32
CA ILE A 80 -7.20 -4.66 -3.03
C ILE A 80 -7.30 -5.60 -4.25
N ALA A 81 -7.51 -5.05 -5.44
CA ALA A 81 -7.55 -5.81 -6.68
C ALA A 81 -6.24 -6.56 -6.93
N GLY A 82 -5.10 -5.87 -6.76
CA GLY A 82 -3.77 -6.47 -6.85
C GLY A 82 -3.55 -7.58 -5.83
N ALA A 83 -3.92 -7.36 -4.56
CA ALA A 83 -3.81 -8.39 -3.53
C ALA A 83 -4.61 -9.66 -3.87
N LEU A 84 -5.81 -9.51 -4.41
CA LEU A 84 -6.65 -10.63 -4.84
C LEU A 84 -6.10 -11.34 -6.09
N GLU A 85 -5.63 -10.57 -7.08
CA GLU A 85 -5.03 -11.07 -8.32
C GLU A 85 -3.78 -11.91 -8.05
N TYR A 86 -2.89 -11.41 -7.19
CA TYR A 86 -1.62 -12.03 -6.88
C TYR A 86 -1.68 -12.94 -5.65
N GLN A 87 -2.88 -13.25 -5.15
CA GLN A 87 -3.12 -14.15 -4.02
C GLN A 87 -2.31 -13.76 -2.76
N ALA A 88 -2.16 -12.45 -2.53
CA ALA A 88 -1.48 -11.93 -1.35
C ALA A 88 -2.25 -12.31 -0.09
N SER A 89 -1.52 -12.63 0.99
CA SER A 89 -2.15 -12.91 2.29
C SER A 89 -2.75 -11.67 2.94
N GLY A 90 -2.22 -10.48 2.62
CA GLY A 90 -2.66 -9.23 3.21
C GLY A 90 -1.99 -8.01 2.62
N ILE A 91 -2.38 -6.84 3.12
CA ILE A 91 -1.87 -5.54 2.70
C ILE A 91 -1.18 -4.87 3.89
N MET A 92 0.04 -4.40 3.64
CA MET A 92 0.79 -3.56 4.56
C MET A 92 0.68 -2.09 4.16
N THR A 93 0.08 -1.25 4.99
CA THR A 93 -0.03 0.20 4.74
C THR A 93 -0.24 0.97 6.03
N THR A 94 0.19 2.24 6.05
CA THR A 94 -0.09 3.16 7.16
C THR A 94 -1.52 3.70 7.13
N ASP A 95 -2.23 3.55 6.01
CA ASP A 95 -3.62 3.96 5.90
C ASP A 95 -4.53 3.06 6.75
N THR A 96 -5.30 3.67 7.65
CA THR A 96 -6.20 2.95 8.56
C THR A 96 -7.51 2.52 7.92
N ASP A 97 -7.92 3.13 6.81
CA ASP A 97 -9.18 2.78 6.13
C ASP A 97 -9.09 1.34 5.56
N PHE A 98 -7.88 0.87 5.24
CA PHE A 98 -7.58 -0.51 4.84
C PHE A 98 -7.94 -1.57 5.89
N LYS A 99 -8.06 -1.21 7.17
CA LYS A 99 -8.54 -2.16 8.20
C LYS A 99 -9.92 -2.71 7.83
N ARG A 100 -10.82 -1.85 7.33
CA ARG A 100 -12.16 -2.25 6.90
C ARG A 100 -12.13 -2.95 5.56
N LEU A 101 -11.39 -2.40 4.60
CA LEU A 101 -11.33 -2.90 3.23
C LEU A 101 -10.78 -4.33 3.20
N CYS A 102 -9.69 -4.59 3.92
CA CYS A 102 -9.08 -5.92 4.00
C CYS A 102 -10.03 -6.91 4.68
N HIS A 103 -10.69 -6.52 5.78
CA HIS A 103 -11.68 -7.37 6.45
C HIS A 103 -12.82 -7.80 5.51
N LEU A 104 -13.37 -6.88 4.72
CA LEU A 104 -14.44 -7.18 3.76
C LEU A 104 -14.01 -8.12 2.62
N LYS A 105 -12.70 -8.26 2.38
CA LYS A 105 -12.14 -9.08 1.30
C LYS A 105 -11.29 -10.24 1.81
N HIS A 106 -11.39 -10.57 3.09
CA HIS A 106 -10.66 -11.67 3.73
C HIS A 106 -9.13 -11.59 3.55
N LEU A 107 -8.60 -10.37 3.60
CA LEU A 107 -7.17 -10.08 3.57
C LEU A 107 -6.70 -9.67 4.97
N ASP A 108 -5.46 -9.99 5.31
CA ASP A 108 -4.82 -9.45 6.51
C ASP A 108 -4.49 -7.97 6.32
N TYR A 109 -4.63 -7.17 7.39
CA TYR A 109 -4.20 -5.78 7.43
C TYR A 109 -3.04 -5.62 8.41
N VAL A 110 -1.93 -5.07 7.92
CA VAL A 110 -0.75 -4.77 8.74
C VAL A 110 -0.41 -3.30 8.64
N ASN A 111 -0.46 -2.58 9.77
CA ASN A 111 0.13 -1.25 9.86
C ASN A 111 1.54 -1.37 10.45
N PRO A 112 2.61 -1.02 9.70
CA PRO A 112 3.96 -1.13 10.21
C PRO A 112 4.27 -0.07 11.28
N VAL A 113 3.44 0.97 11.40
CA VAL A 113 3.63 2.05 12.36
C VAL A 113 2.83 1.76 13.64
N PRO A 114 3.46 1.75 14.82
CA PRO A 114 2.75 1.55 16.09
C PRO A 114 1.66 2.60 16.31
N THR A 115 0.53 2.22 16.90
CA THR A 115 -0.62 3.11 17.15
C THR A 115 -0.23 4.39 17.90
N ARG A 116 0.62 4.28 18.92
CA ARG A 116 1.15 5.43 19.69
C ARG A 116 1.90 6.48 18.86
N VAL A 117 2.41 6.07 17.70
CA VAL A 117 3.12 6.94 16.75
C VAL A 117 2.11 7.56 15.79
N LEU A 118 1.15 6.76 15.28
CA LEU A 118 0.06 7.23 14.43
C LEU A 118 -0.78 8.34 15.10
N GLU A 119 -1.09 8.18 16.39
CA GLU A 119 -1.83 9.17 17.20
C GLU A 119 -1.20 10.57 17.22
N ARG A 120 0.09 10.69 16.87
CA ARG A 120 0.80 11.97 16.83
C ARG A 120 0.67 12.69 15.48
N PHE A 121 0.16 12.04 14.44
CA PHE A 121 -0.01 12.64 13.13
C PHE A 121 -1.36 13.32 13.02
N ALA A 122 -1.39 14.51 12.40
CA ALA A 122 -2.60 15.32 12.22
C ALA A 122 -3.72 14.61 11.45
N GLY A 123 -3.39 13.57 10.66
CA GLY A 123 -4.34 12.77 9.90
C GLY A 123 -5.00 11.62 10.68
N TRP A 124 -4.65 11.41 11.95
CA TRP A 124 -5.22 10.31 12.74
C TRP A 124 -6.70 10.54 13.05
N LYS A 125 -7.57 9.76 12.41
CA LYS A 125 -9.01 9.76 12.72
C LYS A 125 -9.23 9.03 14.04
N THR A 126 -9.32 9.76 15.16
CA THR A 126 -9.74 9.21 16.44
C THR A 126 -11.16 8.64 16.36
N GLY A 127 -11.29 7.32 16.19
CA GLY A 127 -12.46 6.53 16.58
C GLY A 127 -13.75 6.73 15.78
N ARG A 128 -13.97 5.88 14.77
CA ARG A 128 -15.30 5.34 14.42
C ARG A 128 -15.26 3.80 14.36
N TYR A 129 -14.82 3.18 15.45
CA TYR A 129 -15.15 1.78 15.72
C TYR A 129 -15.59 1.71 17.18
N LYS A 130 -16.87 1.99 17.42
CA LYS A 130 -17.53 1.39 18.59
C LYS A 130 -17.56 -0.10 18.30
N SER A 131 -16.91 -0.86 19.17
CA SER A 131 -17.05 -2.30 19.32
C SER A 131 -18.52 -2.71 19.18
N MET A 132 -18.78 -3.66 18.27
CA MET A 132 -19.90 -4.57 18.34
C MET A 132 -19.32 -5.98 18.45
#